data_AF-A0A7V5N3U8-F1
#
_entry.id   AF-A0A7V5N3U8-F1
#
_cell.length_a   1.000
_cell.length_b   1.000
_cell.length_c   1.000
_cell.angle_alpha   90.00
_cell.angle_beta   90.00
_cell.angle_gamma   90.00
#
_symmetry.space_group_name_H-M   'P 1'
#
loop_
_entity.id
_entity.type
_entity.pdbx_description
1 polymer ?
#
loop_
_entity_poly.entity_id
_entity_poly.type
_entity_poly.pdbx_seq_one_letter_code
_entity_poly.pdbx_strand_id
1 'polypeptide(L)'
;MRKKKTLVAILSTIWLLGLAATGVCAEVSQGKCVKFDESSKVITLEEYDTDFSPEHPYGRPTGATSLYDASRALIGASPKPGDVLRIAYEIKGTERLAVKVMNVTRQDLMKK
;
A
#
# COMPACT_ATOMS: atom_id res chain seq x y z
N MET A 1 31.83 19.27 -36.14
CA MET A 1 30.47 18.67 -36.22
C MET A 1 30.24 17.47 -35.29
N ARG A 2 31.18 16.52 -35.14
CA ARG A 2 31.01 15.34 -34.24
C ARG A 2 30.71 15.69 -32.77
N LYS A 3 31.44 16.63 -32.15
CA LYS A 3 31.23 17.03 -30.75
C LYS A 3 29.84 17.61 -30.46
N LYS A 4 29.24 18.34 -31.42
CA LYS A 4 27.87 18.86 -31.29
C LYS A 4 26.82 17.75 -31.33
N LYS A 5 27.02 16.72 -32.17
CA LYS A 5 26.14 15.54 -32.23
C LYS A 5 26.22 14.70 -30.95
N THR A 6 27.42 14.53 -30.38
CA THR A 6 27.60 13.83 -29.10
C THR A 6 26.97 14.59 -27.94
N LEU A 7 27.08 15.92 -27.90
CA LEU A 7 26.45 16.74 -26.86
C LEU A 7 24.92 16.65 -26.91
N VAL A 8 24.34 16.70 -28.12
CA VAL A 8 22.89 16.55 -28.33
C VAL A 8 22.43 15.16 -27.91
N ALA A 9 23.20 14.10 -28.22
CA ALA A 9 22.88 12.75 -27.78
C ALA A 9 22.86 12.64 -26.24
N ILE A 10 23.87 13.17 -25.55
CA ILE A 10 23.94 13.16 -24.08
C ILE A 10 22.76 13.92 -23.46
N LEU A 11 22.45 15.12 -23.96
CA LEU A 11 21.32 15.91 -23.49
C LEU A 11 19.99 15.19 -23.71
N SER A 12 19.82 14.50 -24.84
CA SER A 12 18.60 13.72 -25.11
C SER A 12 18.45 12.53 -24.16
N THR A 13 19.55 11.84 -23.83
CA THR A 13 19.53 10.73 -22.87
C THR A 13 19.20 11.19 -21.45
N ILE A 14 19.78 12.31 -21.01
CA ILE A 14 19.49 12.89 -19.69
C ILE A 14 18.03 13.31 -19.59
N TRP A 15 17.47 13.89 -20.65
CA TRP A 15 16.07 14.30 -20.69
C TRP A 15 15.10 13.10 -20.63
N LEU A 16 15.41 12.02 -21.36
CA LEU A 16 14.65 10.76 -21.27
C LEU A 16 14.72 10.13 -19.88
N LEU A 17 15.88 10.16 -19.22
CA LEU A 17 16.04 9.63 -17.87
C LEU A 17 15.29 10.48 -16.82
N GLY A 18 15.21 11.79 -17.01
CA GLY A 18 14.47 12.70 -16.11
C GLY A 18 12.96 12.45 -16.07
N LEU A 19 12.36 11.96 -17.16
CA LEU A 19 10.92 11.67 -17.23
C LEU A 19 10.54 10.39 -16.46
N ALA A 20 11.48 9.46 -16.24
CA ALA A 20 11.21 8.20 -15.54
C ALA A 20 11.12 8.33 -14.00
N ALA A 21 11.44 9.50 -13.43
CA ALA A 21 11.52 9.70 -11.98
C ALA A 21 10.16 9.94 -11.28
N THR A 22 9.07 10.08 -12.04
CA THR A 22 7.73 10.35 -11.47
C THR A 22 6.97 9.07 -11.12
N GLY A 23 7.58 8.21 -10.31
CA GLY A 23 6.91 7.06 -9.71
C GLY A 23 6.19 7.45 -8.43
N VAL A 24 4.86 7.65 -8.47
CA VAL A 24 4.05 7.73 -7.24
C VAL A 24 3.92 6.31 -6.68
N CYS A 25 4.73 5.98 -5.68
CA CYS A 25 4.65 4.70 -5.00
C CYS A 25 3.66 4.82 -3.83
N ALA A 26 2.52 4.13 -3.92
CA ALA A 26 1.66 3.95 -2.76
C ALA A 26 2.32 2.94 -1.81
N GLU A 27 2.38 3.28 -0.53
CA GLU A 27 2.87 2.36 0.49
C GLU A 27 1.84 1.25 0.74
N VAL A 28 2.30 0.10 1.21
CA VAL A 28 1.44 -1.03 1.50
C VAL A 28 1.71 -1.52 2.91
N SER A 29 0.65 -1.55 3.72
CA SER A 29 0.66 -2.18 5.03
C SER A 29 -0.26 -3.39 5.03
N GLN A 30 0.14 -4.44 5.72
CA GLN A 30 -0.65 -5.66 5.90
C GLN A 30 -0.79 -5.93 7.39
N GLY A 31 -1.96 -6.39 7.80
CA GLY A 31 -2.21 -6.60 9.21
C GLY A 31 -3.61 -7.05 9.54
N LYS A 32 -3.89 -7.21 10.83
CA LYS A 32 -5.20 -7.60 11.34
C LYS A 32 -6.06 -6.36 11.56
N CYS A 33 -7.29 -6.39 11.05
CA CYS A 33 -8.29 -5.38 11.36
C CYS A 33 -8.67 -5.49 12.85
N VAL A 34 -8.32 -4.48 13.64
CA VAL A 34 -8.73 -4.38 15.04
C VAL A 34 -10.14 -3.79 15.11
N LYS A 35 -10.37 -2.73 14.34
CA LYS A 35 -11.64 -2.01 14.29
C LYS A 35 -11.84 -1.36 12.93
N PHE A 36 -13.07 -1.38 12.44
CA PHE A 36 -13.50 -0.55 11.32
C PHE A 36 -14.70 0.28 11.78
N ASP A 37 -14.55 1.60 11.73
CA ASP A 37 -15.64 2.53 11.99
C ASP A 37 -16.32 2.87 10.66
N GLU A 38 -17.52 2.34 10.44
CA GLU A 38 -18.26 2.53 9.19
C GLU A 38 -18.72 3.99 8.98
N SER A 39 -18.83 4.77 10.05
CA SER A 39 -19.30 6.16 10.02
C SER A 39 -18.19 7.13 9.61
N SER A 40 -17.03 7.02 10.24
CA SER A 40 -15.84 7.83 9.94
C SER A 40 -14.98 7.24 8.83
N LYS A 41 -15.26 6.00 8.40
CA LYS A 41 -14.45 5.22 7.44
C LYS A 41 -12.99 5.09 7.88
N VAL A 42 -12.73 5.03 9.18
CA VAL A 42 -11.38 4.82 9.72
C VAL A 42 -11.15 3.33 10.03
N ILE A 43 -10.02 2.81 9.57
CA ILE A 43 -9.56 1.45 9.86
C ILE A 43 -8.42 1.53 10.88
N THR A 44 -8.55 0.76 11.95
CA THR A 44 -7.48 0.48 12.91
C THR A 44 -6.87 -0.87 12.57
N LEU A 45 -5.60 -0.87 12.18
CA LEU A 45 -4.87 -2.06 11.75
C LEU A 45 -3.73 -2.36 12.74
N GLU A 46 -3.66 -3.60 13.21
CA GLU A 46 -2.47 -4.13 13.86
C GLU A 46 -1.53 -4.66 12.78
N GLU A 47 -0.36 -4.05 12.63
CA GLU A 47 0.55 -4.33 11.52
C GLU A 47 1.28 -5.66 11.71
N TYR A 48 1.42 -6.37 10.60
CA TYR A 48 2.19 -7.60 10.54
C TYR A 48 3.55 -7.31 9.90
N ASP A 49 4.56 -8.07 10.29
CA ASP A 49 5.86 -8.04 9.64
C ASP A 49 5.79 -8.67 8.23
N THR A 50 6.91 -8.57 7.52
CA THR A 50 7.08 -9.17 6.20
C THR A 50 7.69 -10.58 6.26
N ASP A 51 7.77 -11.20 7.44
CA ASP A 51 8.39 -12.52 7.63
C ASP A 51 7.36 -13.64 7.40
N PHE A 52 7.14 -13.95 6.12
CA PHE A 52 6.18 -14.95 5.70
C PHE A 52 6.69 -16.38 5.91
N SER A 53 5.87 -17.22 6.53
CA SER A 53 6.14 -18.64 6.74
C SER A 53 4.89 -19.48 6.50
N PRO A 54 5.00 -20.81 6.33
CA PRO A 54 3.83 -21.70 6.21
C PRO A 54 2.86 -21.58 7.40
N GLU A 55 3.38 -21.36 8.61
CA GLU A 55 2.59 -21.16 9.83
C GLU A 55 1.99 -19.74 9.92
N HIS A 56 2.66 -18.75 9.32
CA HIS A 56 2.24 -17.35 9.29
C HIS A 56 2.20 -16.82 7.84
N PRO A 57 1.21 -17.24 7.03
CA PRO A 57 1.14 -16.90 5.61
C PRO A 57 0.93 -15.40 5.34
N TYR A 58 0.55 -14.65 6.37
CA TYR A 58 0.33 -13.20 6.29
C TYR A 58 1.37 -12.37 7.05
N GLY A 59 2.40 -13.00 7.62
CA GLY A 59 3.36 -12.36 8.53
C GLY A 59 2.92 -12.48 9.99
N ARG A 60 3.77 -12.02 10.90
CA ARG A 60 3.56 -12.10 12.35
C ARG A 60 3.10 -10.74 12.90
N PRO A 61 2.24 -10.72 13.93
CA PRO A 61 1.84 -9.47 14.58
C PRO A 61 3.04 -8.74 15.18
N THR A 62 3.21 -7.47 14.84
CA THR A 62 4.26 -6.60 15.40
C THR A 62 3.84 -5.93 16.70
N GLY A 63 2.54 -5.93 17.00
CA GLY A 63 1.94 -5.16 18.09
C GLY A 63 1.78 -3.66 17.81
N ALA A 64 2.30 -3.16 16.68
CA ALA A 64 2.11 -1.78 16.27
C ALA A 64 0.69 -1.58 15.72
N THR A 65 0.02 -0.51 16.14
CA THR A 65 -1.32 -0.16 15.66
C THR A 65 -1.27 1.12 14.83
N SER A 66 -1.91 1.08 13.68
CA SER A 66 -1.92 2.15 12.69
C SER A 66 -3.35 2.52 12.31
N LEU A 67 -3.61 3.81 12.15
CA LEU A 67 -4.88 4.34 11.69
C LEU A 67 -4.79 4.70 10.21
N TYR A 68 -5.83 4.32 9.47
CA TYR A 68 -5.97 4.58 8.05
C TYR A 68 -7.32 5.21 7.76
N ASP A 69 -7.32 6.37 7.11
CA ASP A 69 -8.53 6.99 6.57
C ASP A 69 -8.90 6.29 5.25
N ALA A 70 -10.02 5.57 5.26
CA ALA A 70 -10.55 4.85 4.09
C ALA A 70 -11.74 5.56 3.44
N SER A 71 -11.98 6.85 3.74
CA SER A 71 -13.09 7.63 3.19
C SER A 71 -13.12 7.67 1.65
N ARG A 72 -11.95 7.65 1.01
CA ARG A 72 -11.78 7.64 -0.46
C ARG A 72 -11.29 6.30 -1.01
N ALA A 73 -11.13 5.29 -0.16
CA ALA A 73 -10.51 4.04 -0.55
C ALA A 73 -11.47 3.17 -1.36
N LEU A 74 -10.93 2.46 -2.34
CA LEU A 74 -11.62 1.33 -2.95
C LEU A 74 -11.56 0.13 -1.99
N ILE A 75 -12.68 -0.17 -1.34
CA ILE A 75 -12.81 -1.29 -0.41
C ILE A 75 -13.38 -2.49 -1.16
N GLY A 76 -12.66 -3.63 -1.11
CA GLY A 76 -13.16 -4.91 -1.62
C GLY A 76 -14.29 -5.47 -0.73
N ALA A 77 -14.03 -6.59 -0.04
CA ALA A 77 -14.96 -7.08 0.96
C ALA A 77 -14.88 -6.22 2.24
N SER A 78 -16.03 -5.83 2.79
CA SER A 78 -16.09 -4.98 3.99
C SER A 78 -15.26 -5.57 5.15
N PRO A 79 -14.29 -4.82 5.71
CA PRO A 79 -13.47 -5.27 6.82
C PRO A 79 -14.32 -5.64 8.04
N LYS A 80 -14.01 -6.77 8.67
CA LYS A 80 -14.49 -7.08 10.02
C LYS A 80 -13.32 -7.22 10.98
N PRO A 81 -13.52 -6.94 12.29
CA PRO A 81 -12.52 -7.26 13.29
C PRO A 81 -12.05 -8.71 13.18
N GLY A 82 -10.74 -8.91 13.15
CA GLY A 82 -10.11 -10.22 12.96
C GLY A 82 -9.74 -10.59 11.52
N ASP A 83 -10.29 -9.91 10.51
CA ASP A 83 -9.87 -10.12 9.12
C ASP A 83 -8.45 -9.58 8.89
N VAL A 84 -7.67 -10.25 8.04
CA VAL A 84 -6.38 -9.74 7.56
C VAL A 84 -6.61 -8.85 6.35
N LEU A 85 -6.17 -7.60 6.46
CA LEU A 85 -6.25 -6.60 5.41
C LEU A 85 -4.88 -6.31 4.83
N ARG A 86 -4.85 -6.01 3.54
CA ARG A 86 -3.74 -5.38 2.84
C ARG A 86 -4.22 -4.02 2.34
N ILE A 87 -3.64 -2.96 2.87
CA ILE A 87 -4.04 -1.58 2.61
C ILE A 87 -2.93 -0.91 1.82
N ALA A 88 -3.24 -0.47 0.60
CA ALA A 88 -2.41 0.47 -0.13
C ALA A 88 -2.81 1.89 0.28
N TYR A 89 -1.86 2.72 0.68
CA TYR A 89 -2.10 4.06 1.19
C TYR A 89 -1.05 5.06 0.74
N GLU A 90 -1.41 6.34 0.83
CA GLU A 90 -0.52 7.48 0.64
C GLU A 90 -0.34 8.20 1.99
N ILE A 91 0.84 8.74 2.22
CA ILE A 91 1.08 9.60 3.38
C ILE A 91 0.84 11.05 2.95
N LYS A 92 -0.12 11.71 3.60
CA LYS A 92 -0.37 13.14 3.44
C LYS A 92 -0.14 13.84 4.78
N GLY A 93 1.04 14.44 4.94
CA GLY A 93 1.47 14.99 6.23
C GLY A 93 1.68 13.86 7.24
N THR A 94 0.83 13.79 8.26
CA THR A 94 0.84 12.73 9.28
C THR A 94 -0.27 11.69 9.10
N GLU A 95 -1.15 11.88 8.11
CA GLU A 95 -2.30 11.01 7.87
C GLU A 95 -1.95 9.94 6.84
N ARG A 96 -2.41 8.71 7.09
CA ARG A 96 -2.34 7.61 6.13
C ARG A 96 -3.69 7.50 5.43
N LEU A 97 -3.72 7.92 4.18
CA LEU A 97 -4.92 7.91 3.34
C LEU A 97 -4.95 6.61 2.54
N ALA A 98 -5.86 5.71 2.86
CA ALA A 98 -6.02 4.48 2.13
C ALA A 98 -6.55 4.76 0.71
N VAL A 99 -5.86 4.20 -0.28
CA VAL A 99 -6.25 4.22 -1.69
C VAL A 99 -7.04 2.95 -2.02
N LYS A 100 -6.60 1.80 -1.48
CA LYS A 100 -7.24 0.50 -1.72
C LYS A 100 -7.13 -0.40 -0.50
N VAL A 101 -8.26 -1.00 -0.11
CA VAL A 101 -8.35 -1.92 1.02
C VAL A 101 -8.76 -3.30 0.51
N MET A 102 -7.85 -4.26 0.65
CA MET A 102 -8.06 -5.65 0.23
C MET A 102 -8.20 -6.54 1.45
N ASN A 103 -9.32 -7.25 1.58
CA ASN A 103 -9.53 -8.24 2.63
C ASN A 103 -8.98 -9.59 2.16
N VAL A 104 -7.75 -9.90 2.56
CA VAL A 104 -7.00 -11.05 2.04
C VAL A 104 -7.60 -12.35 2.56
N THR A 105 -7.98 -12.40 3.85
CA THR A 105 -8.60 -13.57 4.46
C THR A 105 -9.83 -14.03 3.69
N ARG A 106 -10.72 -13.09 3.33
CA ARG A 106 -11.95 -13.46 2.59
C ARG A 106 -11.70 -13.76 1.13
N GLN A 107 -10.74 -13.07 0.49
CA GLN A 107 -10.36 -13.39 -0.88
C GLN A 107 -9.83 -14.82 -1.00
N ASP A 108 -9.05 -15.27 -0.02
CA ASP A 108 -8.50 -16.62 -0.05
C ASP A 108 -9.54 -17.69 0.28
N LEU A 109 -10.56 -17.38 1.08
CA LEU A 109 -11.73 -18.26 1.26
C LEU A 109 -12.54 -18.43 -0.03
N MET A 110 -12.66 -17.39 -0.86
CA MET A 110 -13.42 -17.45 -2.12
C MET A 110 -12.71 -18.21 -3.25
N LYS A 111 -11.39 -18.43 -3.14
CA LYS A 111 -10.60 -19.16 -4.14
C LYS A 111 -10.59 -20.68 -3.92
N LYS A 112 -11.00 -21.14 -2.74
CA LYS A 112 -11.16 -22.56 -2.40
C LYS A 112 -12.56 -23.02 -2.77
#